data_AF-A0A2N2Z1I9-F1
#
_entry.id   AF-A0A2N2Z1I9-F1
#
_cell.length_a   1.000
_cell.length_b   1.000
_cell.length_c   1.000
_cell.angle_alpha   90.00
_cell.angle_beta   90.00
_cell.angle_gamma   90.00
#
_symmetry.space_group_name_H-M   'P 1'
#
loop_
_entity.id
_entity.type
_entity.pdbx_description
1 polymer ?
#
loop_
_entity_poly.entity_id
_entity_poly.type
_entity_poly.pdbx_seq_one_letter_code
_entity_poly.pdbx_strand_id
1 'polypeptide(L)'
;MKRILITGATGNVGIEVIKYLFKEQSSNQIVAGVRDIDKARLLFGNYPSLEYTQFDFENNNTYTRALSNIDTIFLLRPPHISDVEKFFKPLISKIKESEVKEIVFLSVQGAEKSSIIPHNMIEKLIKEAKIDYIFLRPS
;
A
#
# COMPACT_ATOMS: atom_id res chain seq x y z
N MET A 1 -13.82 -2.34 -12.94
CA MET A 1 -12.68 -1.41 -12.73
C MET A 1 -12.43 -1.36 -11.23
N LYS A 2 -11.19 -1.50 -10.79
CA LYS A 2 -10.81 -1.44 -9.37
C LYS A 2 -10.28 -0.05 -9.01
N ARG A 3 -10.51 0.42 -7.79
CA ARG A 3 -9.75 1.53 -7.18
C ARG A 3 -8.56 0.98 -6.41
N ILE A 4 -7.36 1.36 -6.82
CA ILE A 4 -6.09 0.80 -6.31
C ILE A 4 -5.33 1.88 -5.54
N LEU A 5 -5.17 1.68 -4.24
CA LEU A 5 -4.32 2.53 -3.40
C LEU A 5 -2.86 2.06 -3.48
N ILE A 6 -1.96 2.93 -3.89
CA ILE A 6 -0.52 2.70 -3.87
C ILE A 6 0.07 3.36 -2.63
N THR A 7 0.51 2.56 -1.64
CA THR A 7 1.27 3.07 -0.49
C THR A 7 2.74 3.26 -0.86
N GLY A 8 3.44 4.16 -0.17
CA GLY A 8 4.82 4.50 -0.51
C GLY A 8 4.96 5.06 -1.94
N ALA A 9 3.90 5.71 -2.44
CA ALA A 9 3.77 6.11 -3.85
C ALA A 9 4.94 6.98 -4.34
N THR A 10 5.51 7.83 -3.50
CA THR A 10 6.62 8.72 -3.85
C THR A 10 8.01 8.08 -3.64
N GLY A 11 8.08 6.81 -3.21
CA GLY A 11 9.33 6.08 -3.10
C GLY A 11 9.75 5.41 -4.40
N ASN A 12 10.99 4.90 -4.46
CA ASN A 12 11.57 4.30 -5.67
C ASN A 12 10.65 3.27 -6.34
N VAL A 13 10.09 2.34 -5.57
CA VAL A 13 9.20 1.31 -6.13
C VAL A 13 7.82 1.88 -6.49
N GLY A 14 7.24 2.71 -5.61
CA GLY A 14 5.90 3.27 -5.84
C GLY A 14 5.82 4.13 -7.10
N ILE A 15 6.87 4.92 -7.38
CA ILE A 15 6.99 5.72 -8.59
C ILE A 15 6.92 4.81 -9.83
N GLU A 16 7.74 3.76 -9.88
CA GLU A 16 7.76 2.86 -11.02
C GLU A 16 6.45 2.10 -11.18
N VAL A 17 5.84 1.63 -10.08
CA VAL A 17 4.51 1.00 -10.11
C VAL A 17 3.47 1.92 -10.77
N ILE A 18 3.40 3.19 -10.35
CA ILE A 18 2.48 4.16 -10.95
C ILE A 18 2.80 4.38 -12.44
N LYS A 19 4.08 4.60 -12.79
CA LYS A 19 4.49 4.79 -14.19
C LYS A 19 4.07 3.61 -15.07
N TYR A 20 4.31 2.38 -14.62
CA TYR A 20 3.94 1.17 -15.37
C TYR A 20 2.43 1.01 -15.49
N LEU A 21 1.65 1.25 -14.43
CA LEU A 21 0.18 1.17 -14.50
C LEU A 21 -0.43 2.15 -15.51
N PHE A 22 0.14 3.33 -15.64
CA PHE A 22 -0.26 4.31 -16.67
C PHE A 22 0.21 3.94 -18.07
N LYS A 23 1.44 3.41 -18.19
CA LYS A 23 1.98 2.94 -19.46
C LYS A 23 1.14 1.80 -20.06
N GLU A 24 0.70 0.87 -19.21
CA GLU A 24 -0.17 -0.26 -19.60
C GLU A 24 -1.63 0.17 -19.86
N GLN A 25 -1.94 1.46 -19.76
CA GLN A 25 -3.29 2.01 -19.97
C GLN A 25 -4.36 1.28 -19.17
N SER A 26 -4.06 0.98 -17.89
CA SER A 26 -5.00 0.29 -17.02
C SER A 26 -6.33 1.05 -16.93
N SER A 27 -7.45 0.34 -17.05
CA SER A 27 -8.78 0.90 -16.81
C SER A 27 -9.11 1.06 -15.32
N ASN A 28 -8.16 0.74 -14.43
CA ASN A 28 -8.30 0.91 -12.99
C ASN A 28 -8.00 2.36 -12.58
N GLN A 29 -8.69 2.83 -11.54
CA GLN A 29 -8.42 4.14 -10.96
C GLN A 29 -7.26 4.01 -9.96
N ILE A 30 -6.16 4.72 -10.22
CA ILE A 30 -4.98 4.70 -9.36
C ILE A 30 -5.08 5.85 -8.35
N VAL A 31 -4.82 5.54 -7.08
CA VAL A 31 -4.81 6.50 -5.96
C VAL A 31 -3.44 6.44 -5.28
N ALA A 32 -2.70 7.55 -5.28
CA ALA A 32 -1.43 7.66 -4.58
C ALA A 32 -1.65 8.03 -3.10
N GLY A 33 -1.28 7.13 -2.19
CA GLY A 33 -1.23 7.39 -0.76
C GLY A 33 0.06 8.09 -0.37
N VAL A 34 -0.02 9.36 0.04
CA VAL A 34 1.15 10.21 0.28
C VAL A 34 1.01 11.03 1.56
N ARG A 35 2.14 11.42 2.16
CA ARG A 35 2.15 12.31 3.33
C ARG A 35 1.91 13.78 2.95
N ASP A 36 2.36 14.17 1.76
CA ASP A 36 2.30 15.54 1.23
C ASP A 36 1.74 15.48 -0.20
N ILE A 37 0.48 15.92 -0.36
CA ILE A 37 -0.26 15.84 -1.62
C ILE A 37 0.32 16.81 -2.66
N ASP A 38 0.73 18.01 -2.24
CA ASP A 38 1.20 19.04 -3.17
C ASP A 38 2.55 18.66 -3.77
N LYS A 39 3.47 18.11 -2.96
CA LYS A 39 4.72 17.53 -3.49
C LYS A 39 4.47 16.36 -4.43
N ALA A 40 3.51 15.50 -4.11
CA ALA A 40 3.17 14.37 -4.96
C ALA A 40 2.60 14.82 -6.32
N ARG A 41 1.75 15.85 -6.34
CA ARG A 41 1.24 16.45 -7.58
C ARG A 41 2.34 17.01 -8.47
N LEU A 42 3.34 17.67 -7.88
CA LEU A 42 4.51 18.14 -8.63
C LEU A 42 5.30 16.97 -9.24
N LEU A 43 5.50 15.90 -8.48
CA LEU A 43 6.24 14.70 -8.94
C LEU A 43 5.50 13.96 -10.07
N PHE A 44 4.18 13.87 -9.99
CA PHE A 44 3.34 13.10 -10.90
C PHE A 44 2.54 13.96 -11.88
N GLY A 45 2.99 15.20 -12.17
CA GLY A 45 2.27 16.15 -13.01
C GLY A 45 1.93 15.65 -14.43
N ASN A 46 2.62 14.62 -14.90
CA ASN A 46 2.36 13.97 -16.20
C ASN A 46 1.24 12.91 -16.17
N TYR A 47 0.61 12.67 -15.01
CA TYR A 47 -0.42 11.65 -14.81
C TYR A 47 -1.75 12.30 -14.38
N PRO A 48 -2.51 12.91 -15.31
CA PRO A 48 -3.66 13.75 -14.97
C PRO A 48 -4.83 13.00 -14.32
N SER A 49 -4.97 11.69 -14.55
CA SER A 49 -5.99 10.86 -13.91
C SER A 49 -5.54 10.20 -12.60
N LEU A 50 -4.32 10.49 -12.12
CA LEU A 50 -3.86 10.01 -10.82
C LEU A 50 -4.59 10.76 -9.70
N GLU A 51 -5.27 10.03 -8.83
CA GLU A 51 -5.86 10.58 -7.62
C GLU A 51 -4.85 10.54 -6.46
N TYR A 52 -5.09 11.37 -5.45
CA TYR A 52 -4.22 11.47 -4.27
C TYR A 52 -5.05 11.40 -3.01
N THR A 53 -4.52 10.72 -2.00
CA THR A 53 -5.08 10.73 -0.65
C THR A 53 -3.97 10.86 0.36
N GLN A 54 -4.27 11.54 1.48
CA GLN A 54 -3.31 11.63 2.56
C GLN A 54 -3.24 10.26 3.25
N PHE A 55 -2.04 9.70 3.33
CA PHE A 55 -1.77 8.42 3.97
C PHE A 55 -0.42 8.44 4.65
N ASP A 56 -0.41 8.07 5.93
CA ASP A 56 0.79 8.00 6.74
C ASP A 56 0.70 6.82 7.71
N PHE A 57 1.65 5.89 7.59
CA PHE A 57 1.76 4.71 8.47
C PHE A 57 1.91 5.08 9.95
N GLU A 58 2.42 6.27 10.26
CA GLU A 58 2.63 6.72 11.64
C GLU A 58 1.45 7.55 12.17
N ASN A 59 0.44 7.81 11.34
CA ASN A 59 -0.75 8.59 11.71
C ASN A 59 -2.04 7.88 11.28
N ASN A 60 -2.59 7.09 12.20
CA ASN A 60 -3.81 6.31 12.01
C ASN A 60 -5.05 7.14 11.63
N ASN A 61 -5.06 8.44 11.94
CA ASN A 61 -6.17 9.33 11.57
C ASN A 61 -6.31 9.48 10.04
N THR A 62 -5.25 9.17 9.29
CA THR A 62 -5.26 9.22 7.83
C THR A 62 -5.98 8.02 7.19
N TYR A 63 -6.10 6.89 7.90
CA TYR A 63 -6.50 5.62 7.30
C TYR A 63 -7.95 5.62 6.80
N THR A 64 -8.90 6.11 7.59
CA THR A 64 -10.32 6.10 7.21
C THR A 64 -10.56 6.79 5.87
N ARG A 65 -9.91 7.94 5.65
CA ARG A 65 -10.02 8.67 4.39
C ARG A 65 -9.25 7.99 3.26
N ALA A 66 -8.05 7.49 3.54
CA ALA A 66 -7.21 6.82 2.55
C ALA A 66 -7.83 5.52 2.00
N LEU A 67 -8.59 4.81 2.84
CA LEU A 67 -9.18 3.51 2.53
C LEU A 67 -10.63 3.61 2.02
N SER A 68 -11.22 4.80 2.01
CA SER A 68 -12.58 5.02 1.52
C SER A 68 -12.68 4.68 0.03
N ASN A 69 -13.59 3.76 -0.31
CA ASN A 69 -13.84 3.30 -1.68
C ASN A 69 -12.61 2.70 -2.38
N ILE A 70 -11.74 2.02 -1.64
CA ILE A 70 -10.59 1.29 -2.20
C ILE A 70 -10.92 -0.20 -2.33
N ASP A 71 -10.67 -0.79 -3.51
CA ASP A 71 -10.84 -2.23 -3.73
C ASP A 71 -9.57 -3.01 -3.44
N THR A 72 -8.42 -2.47 -3.85
CA THR A 72 -7.12 -3.14 -3.76
C THR A 72 -6.07 -2.20 -3.20
N ILE A 73 -5.16 -2.71 -2.36
CA ILE A 73 -4.02 -1.95 -1.85
C ILE A 73 -2.72 -2.58 -2.31
N PHE A 74 -1.84 -1.80 -2.93
CA PHE A 74 -0.43 -2.11 -3.00
C PHE A 74 0.26 -1.63 -1.72
N LEU A 75 0.61 -2.58 -0.86
CA LEU A 75 1.23 -2.35 0.44
C LEU A 75 2.75 -2.43 0.31
N LEU A 76 3.44 -1.34 0.63
CA LEU A 76 4.89 -1.22 0.64
C LEU A 76 5.34 -0.74 2.01
N ARG A 77 6.03 -1.60 2.76
CA ARG A 77 6.58 -1.25 4.07
C ARG A 77 7.72 -0.22 3.91
N PRO A 78 7.66 0.94 4.58
CA PRO A 78 8.81 1.83 4.66
C PRO A 78 9.96 1.18 5.46
N PRO A 79 11.23 1.25 5.00
CA PRO A 79 12.33 0.51 5.65
C PRO A 79 12.53 0.81 7.13
N HIS A 80 12.33 2.07 7.54
CA HIS A 80 12.48 2.56 8.92
C HIS A 80 11.37 2.10 9.86
N ILE A 81 10.24 1.62 9.34
CA ILE A 81 9.12 1.14 10.15
C ILE A 81 9.27 -0.37 10.34
N SER A 82 9.76 -0.78 11.50
CA SER A 82 9.96 -2.18 11.88
C SER A 82 8.96 -2.70 12.92
N ASP A 83 8.30 -1.81 13.66
CA ASP A 83 7.33 -2.19 14.70
C ASP A 83 5.97 -2.54 14.07
N VAL A 84 5.79 -3.84 13.81
CA VAL A 84 4.61 -4.38 13.13
C VAL A 84 3.34 -4.23 13.96
N GLU A 85 3.43 -4.43 15.27
CA GLU A 85 2.28 -4.31 16.18
C GLU A 85 1.80 -2.85 16.26
N LYS A 86 2.73 -1.90 16.33
CA LYS A 86 2.38 -0.47 16.43
C LYS A 86 1.77 0.10 15.15
N PHE A 87 2.29 -0.28 13.98
CA PHE A 87 1.95 0.42 12.73
C PHE A 87 1.12 -0.43 11.75
N PHE A 88 1.42 -1.72 11.61
CA PHE A 88 0.77 -2.56 10.59
C PHE A 88 -0.48 -3.25 11.12
N LYS A 89 -0.51 -3.68 12.38
CA LYS A 89 -1.72 -4.25 12.98
C LYS A 89 -2.93 -3.30 12.93
N PRO A 90 -2.84 -2.02 13.34
CA PRO A 90 -3.97 -1.10 13.21
C PRO A 90 -4.33 -0.82 11.74
N LEU A 91 -3.33 -0.75 10.85
CA LEU A 91 -3.57 -0.58 9.42
C LEU A 91 -4.35 -1.77 8.84
N ILE A 92 -3.91 -3.01 9.07
CA ILE A 92 -4.60 -4.21 8.57
C ILE A 92 -6.01 -4.32 9.16
N SER A 93 -6.21 -3.97 10.44
CA SER A 93 -7.55 -3.89 11.04
C SER A 93 -8.43 -2.89 10.28
N LYS A 94 -7.90 -1.70 10.01
CA LYS A 94 -8.65 -0.66 9.30
C LYS A 94 -8.95 -1.03 7.84
N ILE A 95 -8.02 -1.71 7.17
CA ILE A 95 -8.23 -2.24 5.81
C ILE A 95 -9.41 -3.22 5.80
N LYS A 96 -9.45 -4.12 6.78
CA LYS A 96 -10.56 -5.07 6.93
C LYS A 96 -11.89 -4.36 7.20
N GLU A 97 -11.92 -3.39 8.11
CA GLU A 97 -13.11 -2.58 8.41
C GLU A 97 -13.61 -1.77 7.21
N SER A 98 -12.70 -1.39 6.30
CA SER A 98 -13.01 -0.60 5.11
C SER A 98 -13.42 -1.46 3.91
N GLU A 99 -13.61 -2.76 4.11
CA GLU A 99 -14.07 -3.73 3.10
C GLU A 99 -13.18 -3.82 1.85
N VAL A 100 -11.89 -3.50 2.00
CA VAL A 100 -10.89 -3.70 0.96
C VAL A 100 -10.79 -5.19 0.66
N LYS A 101 -10.86 -5.54 -0.63
CA LYS A 101 -10.98 -6.93 -1.08
C LYS A 101 -9.63 -7.61 -1.18
N GLU A 102 -8.59 -6.88 -1.58
CA GLU A 102 -7.30 -7.46 -1.94
C GLU A 102 -6.11 -6.64 -1.46
N ILE A 103 -5.09 -7.30 -0.92
CA ILE A 103 -3.80 -6.70 -0.56
C ILE A 103 -2.68 -7.32 -1.40
N VAL A 104 -2.02 -6.50 -2.22
CA VAL A 104 -0.77 -6.85 -2.89
C VAL A 104 0.38 -6.32 -2.03
N PHE A 105 1.05 -7.19 -1.29
CA PHE A 105 2.15 -6.79 -0.39
C PHE A 105 3.51 -7.05 -1.03
N LEU A 106 4.34 -6.00 -1.14
CA LEU A 106 5.75 -6.15 -1.46
C LEU A 106 6.52 -6.61 -0.22
N SER A 107 6.65 -7.92 -0.13
CA SER A 107 7.46 -8.63 0.86
C SER A 107 8.92 -8.74 0.36
N VAL A 108 9.65 -9.75 0.81
CA VAL A 108 11.04 -10.02 0.42
C VAL A 108 11.27 -11.53 0.28
N GLN A 109 12.21 -11.94 -0.57
CA GLN A 109 12.61 -13.34 -0.67
C GLN A 109 13.09 -13.89 0.69
N GLY A 110 12.66 -15.10 1.03
CA GLY A 110 13.02 -15.74 2.29
C GLY A 110 12.27 -15.23 3.52
N ALA A 111 11.28 -14.34 3.35
CA ALA A 111 10.45 -13.86 4.46
C ALA A 111 9.79 -15.01 5.22
N GLU A 112 9.42 -16.09 4.55
CA GLU A 112 8.86 -17.29 5.17
C GLU A 112 9.83 -18.04 6.11
N LYS A 113 11.14 -17.81 5.99
CA LYS A 113 12.18 -18.57 6.71
C LYS A 113 12.50 -18.02 8.10
N SER A 114 12.08 -16.79 8.40
CA SER A 114 12.29 -16.17 9.72
C SER A 114 11.00 -15.54 10.22
N SER A 115 10.51 -16.03 11.36
CA SER A 115 9.28 -15.54 11.98
C SER A 115 9.38 -14.15 12.60
N ILE A 116 10.60 -13.64 12.78
CA ILE A 116 10.92 -12.43 13.55
C ILE A 116 11.09 -11.21 12.63
N ILE A 117 11.30 -11.40 11.32
CA ILE A 117 11.45 -10.25 10.43
C ILE A 117 10.09 -9.56 10.19
N PRO A 118 10.06 -8.22 10.08
CA PRO A 118 8.81 -7.48 9.88
C PRO A 118 7.97 -7.98 8.71
N HIS A 119 8.59 -8.38 7.61
CA HIS A 119 7.88 -8.88 6.43
C HIS A 119 7.07 -10.17 6.72
N ASN A 120 7.64 -11.13 7.46
CA ASN A 120 6.91 -12.35 7.84
C ASN A 120 5.72 -12.05 8.75
N MET A 121 5.93 -11.15 9.72
CA MET A 121 4.89 -10.76 10.66
C MET A 121 3.73 -10.04 9.94
N ILE A 122 4.03 -9.15 8.99
CA ILE A 122 3.00 -8.49 8.16
C ILE A 122 2.25 -9.51 7.30
N GLU A 123 2.94 -10.46 6.67
CA GLU A 123 2.30 -11.53 5.91
C GLU A 123 1.34 -12.37 6.77
N LYS A 124 1.69 -12.65 8.03
CA LYS A 124 0.81 -13.34 8.98
C LYS A 124 -0.41 -12.51 9.32
N LEU A 125 -0.25 -11.22 9.63
CA LEU A 125 -1.37 -10.32 9.89
C LEU A 125 -2.36 -10.27 8.72
N ILE A 126 -1.86 -10.20 7.48
CA ILE A 126 -2.71 -10.20 6.28
C ILE A 126 -3.48 -11.52 6.16
N LYS A 127 -2.82 -12.67 6.37
CA LYS A 127 -3.46 -13.99 6.35
C LYS A 127 -4.54 -14.13 7.42
N GLU A 128 -4.25 -13.69 8.64
CA GLU A 128 -5.17 -13.73 9.78
C GLU A 128 -6.38 -12.81 9.59
N ALA A 129 -6.21 -11.70 8.88
CA ALA A 129 -7.29 -10.79 8.54
C ALA A 129 -8.34 -11.43 7.63
N LYS A 130 -7.99 -12.51 6.91
CA LYS A 130 -8.83 -13.21 5.91
C LYS A 130 -9.25 -12.29 4.75
N ILE A 131 -8.31 -11.48 4.27
CA ILE A 131 -8.46 -10.63 3.08
C ILE A 131 -7.72 -11.35 1.93
N ASP A 132 -8.20 -11.27 0.69
CA ASP A 132 -7.46 -11.85 -0.44
C ASP A 132 -6.09 -11.16 -0.58
N TYR A 133 -5.06 -11.91 -0.94
CA TYR A 133 -3.71 -11.37 -0.95
C TYR A 133 -2.81 -11.95 -2.05
N ILE A 134 -1.85 -11.12 -2.44
CA ILE A 134 -0.71 -11.50 -3.28
C ILE A 134 0.57 -11.03 -2.58
N PHE A 135 1.52 -11.92 -2.34
CA PHE A 135 2.82 -11.58 -1.80
C PHE A 135 3.86 -11.56 -2.90
N LEU A 136 4.40 -10.38 -3.18
CA LEU A 136 5.53 -10.20 -4.09
C LEU A 136 6.82 -10.31 -3.28
N ARG A 137 7.70 -11.25 -3.63
CA ARG A 137 8.95 -11.52 -2.89
C ARG A 137 10.16 -11.39 -3.83
N PRO A 138 10.56 -10.15 -4.19
CA PRO A 138 11.75 -9.92 -5.01
C PRO A 138 13.02 -10.42 -4.30
N SER A 139 14.01 -10.85 -5.09
CA SER A 139 15.36 -11.27 -4.68
C SER A 139 16.33 -10.11 -4.62
#